data_AF-A0A3R7ZK64-F1
#
_entry.id   AF-A0A3R7ZK64-F1
#
_cell.length_a   1.000
_cell.length_b   1.000
_cell.length_c   1.000
_cell.angle_alpha   90.00
_cell.angle_beta   90.00
_cell.angle_gamma   90.00
#
_symmetry.space_group_name_H-M   'P 1'
#
loop_
_entity.id
_entity.type
_entity.pdbx_description
1 polymer ?
#
loop_
_entity_poly.entity_id
_entity_poly.type
_entity_poly.pdbx_seq_one_letter_code
_entity_poly.pdbx_strand_id
1 'polypeptide(L)'
;MPTPAPTPAPTSDPSCPRIRKSWDALTAAEQDTFKSAIEIAVDRGLYQKFVLIHQEQMGNREAHGTCVFLFWHRKYILGFENMLRSLGDQYKCLTLPYWDYVQNYATMQNTPQAQRCTSIETCSPIATGLGGSTQGSTSSASFFGYVYPSNRCVNQRPVNHMCTTPGSASCPKCTPRGNWANTAMISDMGIANVRQSVLGGSNILTVSNNIENSPHNILHNTLGGPMANAGISPMDPIFFMHHNTIDLLHTIYYHCKDLPTQYYKLTDARQLGYSFDIVGLLGDLYTTCGSSRSSRRSRSSTRGIERVRGVSHANVAIDHVVEPIVLAEAKNVLAFEDAVLAQAENQGLTTDEAYLELQKMNLLLQENCMPGSVADFTPEFKAEWHITGSSKSFALLQDIKSWTNPVRIEHWQDILAQYYH
;
A
#
# COMPACT_ATOMS: atom_id res chain seq x y z
N MET A 1 -7.50 11.47 -36.64
CA MET A 1 -6.72 12.59 -36.07
C MET A 1 -5.35 12.07 -35.69
N PRO A 2 -4.26 12.83 -35.88
CA PRO A 2 -2.95 12.42 -35.38
C PRO A 2 -3.01 12.36 -33.85
N THR A 3 -2.39 11.35 -33.26
CA THR A 3 -2.22 11.25 -31.81
C THR A 3 -1.53 12.52 -31.31
N PRO A 4 -2.03 13.20 -30.26
CA PRO A 4 -1.35 14.36 -29.70
C PRO A 4 0.10 13.99 -29.35
N ALA A 5 1.04 14.90 -29.62
CA ALA A 5 2.41 14.73 -29.17
C ALA A 5 2.40 14.50 -27.64
N PRO A 6 3.21 13.55 -27.12
CA PRO A 6 3.31 13.34 -25.68
C PRO A 6 3.66 14.66 -24.99
N THR A 7 2.95 15.00 -23.93
CA THR A 7 3.35 16.11 -23.04
C THR A 7 4.79 15.86 -22.62
N PRO A 8 5.70 16.85 -22.76
CA PRO A 8 7.08 16.70 -22.30
C PRO A 8 7.11 16.22 -20.86
N ALA A 9 8.00 15.26 -20.56
CA ALA A 9 8.22 14.85 -19.18
C ALA A 9 8.52 16.09 -18.32
N PRO A 10 7.98 16.21 -17.10
CA PRO A 10 8.28 17.33 -16.23
C PRO A 10 9.80 17.43 -16.08
N THR A 11 10.39 18.59 -16.40
CA THR A 11 11.80 18.83 -16.13
C THR A 11 12.01 18.71 -14.63
N SER A 12 12.84 17.76 -14.20
CA SER A 12 13.20 17.60 -12.79
C SER A 12 13.95 18.86 -12.36
N ASP A 13 13.35 19.68 -11.51
CA ASP A 13 14.06 20.77 -10.83
C ASP A 13 15.09 20.13 -9.88
N PRO A 14 16.40 20.29 -10.11
CA PRO A 14 17.43 19.67 -9.29
C PRO A 14 17.36 20.12 -7.82
N SER A 15 16.74 21.28 -7.54
CA SER A 15 16.56 21.79 -6.18
C SER A 15 15.50 21.03 -5.39
N CYS A 16 14.59 20.31 -6.06
CA CYS A 16 13.48 19.59 -5.43
C CYS A 16 13.20 18.23 -6.10
N PRO A 17 14.11 17.25 -5.95
CA PRO A 17 13.93 15.91 -6.48
C PRO A 17 12.67 15.26 -5.90
N ARG A 18 11.93 14.54 -6.72
CA ARG A 18 10.71 13.82 -6.31
C ARG A 18 11.08 12.46 -5.73
N ILE A 19 11.36 12.42 -4.43
CA ILE A 19 11.62 11.18 -3.69
C ILE A 19 10.43 10.94 -2.76
N ARG A 20 9.61 9.94 -3.06
CA ARG A 20 8.43 9.58 -2.25
C ARG A 20 8.87 8.78 -1.02
N LYS A 21 8.52 9.25 0.18
CA LYS A 21 8.89 8.67 1.47
C LYS A 21 7.68 8.02 2.16
N SER A 22 7.93 7.14 3.13
CA SER A 22 6.86 6.70 4.04
C SER A 22 6.28 7.90 4.78
N TRP A 23 4.98 7.88 5.08
CA TRP A 23 4.35 8.87 5.97
C TRP A 23 5.09 8.99 7.30
N ASP A 24 5.52 7.86 7.86
CA ASP A 24 6.25 7.74 9.14
C ASP A 24 7.64 8.39 9.07
N ALA A 25 8.22 8.55 7.87
CA ALA A 25 9.50 9.21 7.62
C ALA A 25 9.37 10.70 7.25
N LEU A 26 8.14 11.22 7.17
CA LEU A 26 7.92 12.65 6.97
C LEU A 26 8.15 13.42 8.27
N THR A 27 8.81 14.57 8.16
CA THR A 27 8.85 15.57 9.22
C THR A 27 7.46 16.17 9.47
N ALA A 28 7.25 16.75 10.64
CA ALA A 28 6.00 17.45 10.96
C ALA A 28 5.68 18.58 9.94
N ALA A 29 6.70 19.27 9.43
CA ALA A 29 6.54 20.31 8.41
C ALA A 29 6.12 19.74 7.04
N GLU A 30 6.66 18.59 6.65
CA GLU A 30 6.24 17.88 5.42
C GLU A 30 4.80 17.38 5.54
N GLN A 31 4.43 16.80 6.68
CA GLN A 31 3.04 16.38 6.94
C GLN A 31 2.08 17.58 6.94
N ASP A 32 2.47 18.70 7.53
CA ASP A 32 1.68 19.94 7.51
C ASP A 32 1.52 20.52 6.09
N THR A 33 2.61 20.53 5.31
CA THR A 33 2.60 20.95 3.91
C THR A 33 1.68 20.06 3.08
N PHE A 34 1.72 18.74 3.29
CA PHE A 34 0.82 17.82 2.61
C PHE A 34 -0.66 18.08 2.97
N LYS A 35 -0.98 18.17 4.27
CA LYS A 35 -2.36 18.43 4.73
C LYS A 35 -2.92 19.74 4.19
N SER A 36 -2.14 20.82 4.27
CA SER A 36 -2.55 22.12 3.71
C SER A 36 -2.72 22.10 2.19
N ALA A 37 -1.91 21.32 1.46
CA ALA A 37 -2.10 21.13 0.03
C ALA A 37 -3.44 20.46 -0.29
N ILE A 38 -3.83 19.43 0.49
CA ILE A 38 -5.14 18.77 0.35
C ILE A 38 -6.27 19.76 0.60
N GLU A 39 -6.20 20.54 1.68
CA GLU A 39 -7.22 21.54 2.04
C GLU A 39 -7.43 22.55 0.90
N ILE A 40 -6.34 23.13 0.38
CA ILE A 40 -6.41 24.08 -0.73
C ILE A 40 -6.92 23.41 -2.01
N ALA A 41 -6.47 22.19 -2.31
CA ALA A 41 -6.94 21.46 -3.49
C ALA A 41 -8.44 21.20 -3.44
N VAL A 42 -8.98 20.87 -2.27
CA VAL A 42 -10.40 20.67 -2.02
C VAL A 42 -11.16 22.00 -2.12
N ASP A 43 -10.67 23.05 -1.48
CA ASP A 43 -11.31 24.38 -1.48
C ASP A 43 -11.39 24.97 -2.91
N ARG A 44 -10.37 24.70 -3.74
CA ARG A 44 -10.31 25.15 -5.14
C ARG A 44 -11.05 24.23 -6.12
N GLY A 45 -11.63 23.12 -5.68
CA GLY A 45 -12.31 22.19 -6.58
C GLY A 45 -11.39 21.29 -7.42
N LEU A 46 -10.09 21.28 -7.13
CA LEU A 46 -9.11 20.51 -7.88
C LEU A 46 -9.10 19.05 -7.43
N TYR A 47 -9.24 18.78 -6.14
CA TYR A 47 -9.28 17.43 -5.58
C TYR A 47 -10.48 16.63 -6.12
N GLN A 48 -11.64 17.27 -6.19
CA GLN A 48 -12.91 16.68 -6.63
C GLN A 48 -12.82 16.19 -8.08
N LYS A 49 -12.03 16.84 -8.93
CA LYS A 49 -11.80 16.39 -10.31
C LYS A 49 -11.15 15.01 -10.34
N PHE A 50 -10.24 14.71 -9.42
CA PHE A 50 -9.61 13.39 -9.32
C PHE A 50 -10.62 12.33 -8.90
N VAL A 51 -11.47 12.63 -7.90
CA VAL A 51 -12.60 11.74 -7.54
C VAL A 51 -13.47 11.45 -8.77
N LEU A 52 -13.83 12.47 -9.55
CA LEU A 52 -14.64 12.32 -10.76
C LEU A 52 -13.94 11.54 -11.88
N ILE A 53 -12.61 11.69 -12.05
CA ILE A 53 -11.82 10.90 -13.02
C ILE A 53 -11.88 9.42 -12.68
N HIS A 54 -11.80 9.07 -11.39
CA HIS A 54 -11.85 7.68 -10.94
C HIS A 54 -13.28 7.11 -10.94
N GLN A 55 -14.28 7.96 -10.71
CA GLN A 55 -15.70 7.61 -10.75
C GLN A 55 -16.22 7.43 -12.19
N GLU A 56 -15.62 8.10 -13.17
CA GLU A 56 -16.02 8.00 -14.57
C GLU A 56 -15.98 6.54 -15.03
N GLN A 57 -17.07 6.08 -15.64
CA GLN A 57 -17.33 4.66 -15.85
C GLN A 57 -16.25 3.96 -16.69
N MET A 58 -15.78 4.61 -17.77
CA MET A 58 -14.78 4.01 -18.64
C MET A 58 -13.40 4.01 -17.99
N GLY A 59 -13.01 5.11 -17.36
CA GLY A 59 -11.79 5.23 -16.58
C GLY A 59 -11.74 4.21 -15.45
N ASN A 60 -12.85 4.00 -14.73
CA ASN A 60 -12.94 3.02 -13.66
C ASN A 60 -12.74 1.57 -14.16
N ARG A 61 -13.35 1.23 -15.32
CA ARG A 61 -13.20 -0.07 -15.97
C ARG A 61 -11.78 -0.31 -16.51
N GLU A 62 -11.09 0.73 -16.93
CA GLU A 62 -9.67 0.63 -17.27
C GLU A 62 -8.83 0.44 -16.01
N ALA A 63 -9.17 1.18 -14.95
CA ALA A 63 -8.42 1.19 -13.70
C ALA A 63 -8.48 -0.15 -12.94
N HIS A 64 -9.53 -0.97 -13.05
CA HIS A 64 -9.73 -2.16 -12.22
C HIS A 64 -10.04 -3.43 -13.01
N GLY A 65 -9.59 -4.58 -12.51
CA GLY A 65 -9.82 -5.89 -13.12
C GLY A 65 -9.08 -6.08 -14.45
N THR A 66 -8.03 -5.29 -14.68
CA THR A 66 -7.26 -5.30 -15.93
C THR A 66 -5.76 -5.39 -15.69
N CYS A 67 -5.00 -5.75 -16.73
CA CYS A 67 -3.54 -5.68 -16.70
C CYS A 67 -2.97 -4.25 -16.64
N VAL A 68 -3.81 -3.21 -16.83
CA VAL A 68 -3.37 -1.82 -16.75
C VAL A 68 -3.61 -1.19 -15.38
N PHE A 69 -4.23 -1.89 -14.42
CA PHE A 69 -4.49 -1.41 -13.05
C PHE A 69 -3.29 -0.69 -12.43
N LEU A 70 -2.12 -1.34 -12.40
CA LEU A 70 -0.90 -0.77 -11.82
C LEU A 70 -0.38 0.47 -12.57
N PHE A 71 -0.57 0.52 -13.89
CA PHE A 71 -0.11 1.61 -14.76
C PHE A 71 -1.04 2.81 -14.72
N TRP A 72 -2.35 2.54 -14.71
CA TRP A 72 -3.39 3.55 -14.63
C TRP A 72 -3.26 4.32 -13.32
N HIS A 73 -3.19 3.60 -12.19
CA HIS A 73 -3.04 4.21 -10.87
C HIS A 73 -1.72 4.97 -10.72
N ARG A 74 -0.60 4.45 -11.24
CA ARG A 74 0.68 5.16 -11.30
C ARG A 74 0.56 6.53 -11.96
N LYS A 75 -0.05 6.59 -13.16
CA LYS A 75 -0.24 7.86 -13.87
C LYS A 75 -1.23 8.78 -13.15
N TYR A 76 -2.30 8.20 -12.61
CA TYR A 76 -3.32 8.93 -11.87
C TYR A 76 -2.75 9.64 -10.65
N ILE A 77 -2.00 8.93 -9.78
CA ILE A 77 -1.40 9.54 -8.59
C ILE A 77 -0.24 10.49 -8.93
N LEU A 78 0.49 10.26 -10.03
CA LEU A 78 1.46 11.24 -10.53
C LEU A 78 0.78 12.54 -10.98
N GLY A 79 -0.37 12.43 -11.66
CA GLY A 79 -1.21 13.58 -12.00
C GLY A 79 -1.69 14.34 -10.75
N PHE A 80 -2.09 13.60 -9.71
CA PHE A 80 -2.51 14.18 -8.43
C PHE A 80 -1.36 14.92 -7.73
N GLU A 81 -0.16 14.32 -7.68
CA GLU A 81 1.04 14.97 -7.15
C GLU A 81 1.37 16.25 -7.93
N ASN A 82 1.30 16.23 -9.27
CA ASN A 82 1.52 17.40 -10.11
C ASN A 82 0.52 18.52 -9.79
N MET A 83 -0.75 18.17 -9.56
CA MET A 83 -1.76 19.14 -9.16
C MET A 83 -1.41 19.77 -7.81
N LEU A 84 -1.05 18.98 -6.80
CA LEU A 84 -0.64 19.52 -5.50
C LEU A 84 0.59 20.44 -5.61
N ARG A 85 1.59 20.05 -6.39
CA ARG A 85 2.80 20.87 -6.64
C ARG A 85 2.49 22.19 -7.36
N SER A 86 1.40 22.25 -8.11
CA SER A 86 0.97 23.46 -8.83
C SER A 86 0.29 24.52 -7.95
N LEU A 87 0.02 24.22 -6.67
CA LEU A 87 -0.77 25.08 -5.79
C LEU A 87 -0.04 26.37 -5.34
N GLY A 88 1.28 26.43 -5.53
CA GLY A 88 2.14 27.58 -5.23
C GLY A 88 3.56 27.16 -4.82
N ASP A 89 4.44 28.15 -4.61
CA ASP A 89 5.87 27.91 -4.31
C ASP A 89 6.12 27.05 -3.08
N GLN A 90 5.24 27.12 -2.06
CA GLN A 90 5.30 26.28 -0.87
C GLN A 90 5.19 24.78 -1.20
N TYR A 91 4.44 24.43 -2.24
CA TYR A 91 4.12 23.05 -2.60
C TYR A 91 4.98 22.51 -3.74
N LYS A 92 5.81 23.36 -4.36
CA LYS A 92 6.57 23.01 -5.58
C LYS A 92 7.50 21.80 -5.40
N CYS A 93 7.83 21.43 -4.16
CA CYS A 93 8.69 20.30 -3.77
C CYS A 93 7.93 19.15 -3.13
N LEU A 94 6.61 19.25 -2.99
CA LEU A 94 5.76 18.21 -2.39
C LEU A 94 5.86 16.91 -3.19
N THR A 95 5.96 15.80 -2.47
CA THR A 95 5.87 14.44 -2.99
C THR A 95 4.76 13.70 -2.27
N LEU A 96 4.08 12.77 -2.94
CA LEU A 96 3.13 11.91 -2.24
C LEU A 96 3.87 10.97 -1.27
N PRO A 97 3.46 10.90 0.01
CA PRO A 97 3.95 9.85 0.90
C PRO A 97 3.31 8.51 0.55
N TYR A 98 3.94 7.40 0.91
CA TYR A 98 3.30 6.08 0.88
C TYR A 98 2.94 5.63 2.29
N TRP A 99 1.95 4.76 2.41
CA TRP A 99 1.60 4.14 3.69
C TRP A 99 2.33 2.82 3.87
N ASP A 100 3.32 2.79 4.77
CA ASP A 100 4.04 1.56 5.11
C ASP A 100 3.25 0.68 6.11
N TYR A 101 2.08 0.21 5.66
CA TYR A 101 1.27 -0.73 6.46
C TYR A 101 2.00 -2.06 6.69
N VAL A 102 3.03 -2.38 5.90
CA VAL A 102 3.89 -3.55 6.12
C VAL A 102 4.69 -3.40 7.41
N GLN A 103 5.33 -2.25 7.59
CA GLN A 103 6.05 -1.96 8.82
C GLN A 103 5.12 -1.74 10.00
N ASN A 104 3.97 -1.07 9.81
CA ASN A 104 2.99 -0.90 10.88
C ASN A 104 2.43 -2.27 11.37
N TYR A 105 2.14 -3.19 10.44
CA TYR A 105 1.69 -4.54 10.78
C TYR A 105 2.77 -5.36 11.50
N ALA A 106 4.02 -5.31 11.02
CA ALA A 106 5.14 -5.95 11.70
C ALA A 106 5.32 -5.41 13.12
N THR A 107 5.17 -4.10 13.32
CA THR A 107 5.25 -3.48 14.65
C THR A 107 4.15 -4.02 15.57
N MET A 108 2.91 -4.09 15.08
CA MET A 108 1.80 -4.69 15.85
C MET A 108 2.10 -6.15 16.24
N GLN A 109 2.53 -6.99 15.29
CA GLN A 109 2.82 -8.40 15.54
C GLN A 109 3.92 -8.61 16.58
N ASN A 110 4.93 -7.74 16.61
CA ASN A 110 6.12 -7.87 17.46
C ASN A 110 6.00 -7.12 18.80
N THR A 111 4.93 -6.36 19.01
CA THR A 111 4.70 -5.67 20.28
C THR A 111 4.01 -6.62 21.29
N PRO A 112 4.46 -6.70 22.55
CA PRO A 112 3.79 -7.49 23.58
C PRO A 112 2.33 -7.08 23.75
N GLN A 113 1.44 -8.05 24.03
CA GLN A 113 -0.02 -7.83 24.07
C GLN A 113 -0.45 -6.63 24.93
N ALA A 114 0.22 -6.38 26.06
CA ALA A 114 -0.10 -5.27 26.96
C ALA A 114 0.16 -3.86 26.37
N GLN A 115 1.00 -3.75 25.35
CA GLN A 115 1.40 -2.48 24.69
C GLN A 115 0.99 -2.44 23.21
N ARG A 116 0.43 -3.54 22.70
CA ARG A 116 0.10 -3.72 21.30
C ARG A 116 -1.04 -2.79 20.89
N CYS A 117 -0.85 -2.08 19.79
CA CYS A 117 -1.94 -1.37 19.12
C CYS A 117 -2.97 -2.38 18.58
N THR A 118 -4.25 -2.05 18.58
CA THR A 118 -5.32 -3.03 18.27
C THR A 118 -6.16 -2.67 17.05
N SER A 119 -5.89 -1.53 16.44
CA SER A 119 -6.69 -0.98 15.35
C SER A 119 -5.85 -0.19 14.35
N ILE A 120 -6.32 -0.02 13.13
CA ILE A 120 -5.67 0.79 12.09
C ILE A 120 -5.34 2.18 12.63
N GLU A 121 -6.28 2.81 13.35
CA GLU A 121 -6.07 4.15 13.89
C GLU A 121 -4.95 4.21 14.94
N THR A 122 -4.77 3.15 15.73
CA THR A 122 -3.72 3.09 16.77
C THR A 122 -2.39 2.52 16.26
N CYS A 123 -2.41 1.70 15.21
CA CYS A 123 -1.23 1.07 14.65
C CYS A 123 -0.58 1.86 13.51
N SER A 124 -1.33 2.73 12.82
CA SER A 124 -0.85 3.44 11.64
C SER A 124 -0.93 4.96 11.86
N PRO A 125 0.21 5.65 12.09
CA PRO A 125 0.24 7.10 12.33
C PRO A 125 -0.42 7.94 11.24
N ILE A 126 -0.46 7.45 10.00
CA ILE A 126 -1.16 8.12 8.89
C ILE A 126 -2.68 8.24 9.12
N ALA A 127 -3.30 7.26 9.77
CA ALA A 127 -4.74 7.25 9.99
C ALA A 127 -5.18 8.43 10.87
N THR A 128 -4.50 8.64 12.00
CA THR A 128 -4.71 9.82 12.87
C THR A 128 -4.17 11.10 12.24
N GLY A 129 -3.03 11.01 11.54
CA GLY A 129 -2.42 12.13 10.81
C GLY A 129 -3.35 12.78 9.79
N LEU A 130 -4.29 12.02 9.22
CA LEU A 130 -5.32 12.49 8.29
C LEU A 130 -6.69 12.69 8.93
N GLY A 131 -6.77 12.79 10.25
CA GLY A 131 -7.99 13.15 10.99
C GLY A 131 -8.71 11.99 11.70
N GLY A 132 -8.20 10.77 11.62
CA GLY A 132 -8.76 9.59 12.29
C GLY A 132 -10.16 9.21 11.79
N SER A 133 -10.90 8.44 12.58
CA SER A 133 -12.26 7.98 12.24
C SER A 133 -13.34 8.34 13.27
N THR A 134 -12.95 8.85 14.43
CA THR A 134 -13.83 8.91 15.63
C THR A 134 -14.46 10.27 15.90
N GLN A 135 -13.88 11.35 15.38
CA GLN A 135 -14.38 12.71 15.58
C GLN A 135 -15.35 13.12 14.47
N GLY A 136 -16.37 13.93 14.77
CA GLY A 136 -17.43 14.34 13.83
C GLY A 136 -18.82 13.82 14.21
N SER A 137 -19.73 13.68 13.26
CA SER A 137 -21.09 13.16 13.49
C SER A 137 -21.56 12.34 12.29
N THR A 138 -22.60 11.51 12.44
CA THR A 138 -23.26 10.91 11.27
C THR A 138 -23.88 12.00 10.39
N SER A 139 -24.02 11.71 9.10
CA SER A 139 -24.56 12.65 8.11
C SER A 139 -25.34 11.90 7.03
N SER A 140 -26.43 12.49 6.56
CA SER A 140 -27.20 12.01 5.41
C SER A 140 -26.88 12.79 4.13
N ALA A 141 -25.81 13.60 4.14
CA ALA A 141 -25.37 14.33 2.96
C ALA A 141 -24.96 13.37 1.84
N SER A 142 -25.19 13.80 0.59
CA SER A 142 -24.71 13.08 -0.59
C SER A 142 -23.28 13.51 -0.92
N PHE A 143 -22.41 12.52 -1.09
CA PHE A 143 -21.02 12.67 -1.50
C PHE A 143 -20.86 11.98 -2.85
N PHE A 144 -20.70 12.76 -3.92
CA PHE A 144 -20.57 12.25 -5.30
C PHE A 144 -21.68 11.26 -5.71
N GLY A 145 -22.90 11.44 -5.21
CA GLY A 145 -24.05 10.57 -5.49
C GLY A 145 -24.30 9.47 -4.47
N TYR A 146 -23.44 9.30 -3.47
CA TYR A 146 -23.55 8.26 -2.45
C TYR A 146 -23.85 8.83 -1.06
N VAL A 147 -24.48 8.03 -0.20
CA VAL A 147 -24.79 8.40 1.19
C VAL A 147 -24.21 7.36 2.14
N TYR A 148 -23.74 7.80 3.30
CA TYR A 148 -23.07 6.97 4.29
C TYR A 148 -23.65 7.19 5.70
N PRO A 149 -24.95 6.90 5.93
CA PRO A 149 -25.65 7.26 7.16
C PRO A 149 -25.10 6.55 8.40
N SER A 150 -24.51 5.36 8.23
CA SER A 150 -23.91 4.57 9.31
C SER A 150 -22.45 4.93 9.59
N ASN A 151 -21.82 5.74 8.74
CA ASN A 151 -20.44 6.19 8.93
C ASN A 151 -20.41 7.54 9.64
N ARG A 152 -19.38 7.75 10.46
CA ARG A 152 -19.10 9.08 11.00
C ARG A 152 -18.52 9.94 9.89
N CYS A 153 -19.12 11.11 9.68
CA CYS A 153 -18.57 12.14 8.82
C CYS A 153 -17.48 12.89 9.60
N VAL A 154 -16.24 12.53 9.33
CA VAL A 154 -15.07 13.02 10.07
C VAL A 154 -14.75 14.45 9.68
N ASN A 155 -14.72 15.32 10.69
CA ASN A 155 -14.56 16.76 10.54
C ASN A 155 -13.22 17.26 11.11
N GLN A 156 -12.18 16.43 11.03
CA GLN A 156 -10.83 16.77 11.46
C GLN A 156 -9.94 17.10 10.26
N ARG A 157 -8.84 17.79 10.51
CA ARG A 157 -7.87 18.18 9.47
C ARG A 157 -7.22 16.95 8.82
N PRO A 158 -7.07 16.89 7.48
CA PRO A 158 -7.49 17.87 6.46
C PRO A 158 -8.91 17.65 5.91
N VAL A 159 -9.58 16.57 6.32
CA VAL A 159 -10.87 16.14 5.76
C VAL A 159 -12.06 17.02 6.13
N ASN A 160 -11.87 17.95 7.07
CA ASN A 160 -12.83 19.01 7.41
C ASN A 160 -13.03 20.05 6.28
N HIS A 161 -12.25 19.98 5.19
CA HIS A 161 -12.48 20.80 4.00
C HIS A 161 -13.38 20.09 2.97
N MET A 162 -13.57 18.78 3.09
CA MET A 162 -14.19 17.98 2.02
C MET A 162 -15.56 18.50 1.62
N CYS A 163 -15.69 18.74 0.31
CA CYS A 163 -16.86 19.35 -0.29
C CYS A 163 -17.09 18.77 -1.68
N THR A 164 -18.28 18.25 -1.96
CA THR A 164 -18.61 17.79 -3.33
C THR A 164 -18.68 18.97 -4.30
N THR A 165 -19.27 20.08 -3.85
CA THR A 165 -19.41 21.32 -4.64
C THR A 165 -18.67 22.46 -3.93
N PRO A 166 -17.45 22.81 -4.36
CA PRO A 166 -16.65 23.87 -3.76
C PRO A 166 -17.42 25.19 -3.64
N GLY A 167 -17.31 25.86 -2.50
CA GLY A 167 -18.01 27.12 -2.21
C GLY A 167 -19.50 27.00 -1.89
N SER A 168 -20.09 25.79 -1.93
CA SER A 168 -21.49 25.60 -1.56
C SER A 168 -21.74 25.93 -0.09
N ALA A 169 -22.82 26.66 0.20
CA ALA A 169 -23.26 26.92 1.58
C ALA A 169 -23.71 25.63 2.32
N SER A 170 -24.14 24.60 1.56
CA SER A 170 -24.54 23.30 2.09
C SER A 170 -23.38 22.29 2.20
N CYS A 171 -22.14 22.77 2.05
CA CYS A 171 -20.96 21.92 2.11
C CYS A 171 -20.86 21.16 3.44
N PRO A 172 -20.80 19.81 3.44
CA PRO A 172 -20.73 19.03 4.67
C PRO A 172 -19.45 19.27 5.48
N LYS A 173 -18.34 19.65 4.83
CA LYS A 173 -17.03 19.91 5.48
C LYS A 173 -16.56 18.73 6.34
N CYS A 174 -16.73 17.52 5.80
CA CYS A 174 -16.37 16.28 6.45
C CYS A 174 -16.25 15.14 5.44
N THR A 175 -15.50 14.10 5.79
CA THR A 175 -15.38 12.87 4.99
C THR A 175 -15.94 11.69 5.79
N PRO A 176 -16.97 10.97 5.30
CA PRO A 176 -17.42 9.73 5.91
C PRO A 176 -16.29 8.71 5.96
N ARG A 177 -16.09 8.02 7.09
CA ARG A 177 -15.06 6.97 7.24
C ARG A 177 -15.61 5.73 7.91
N GLY A 178 -15.04 4.57 7.60
CA GLY A 178 -15.21 3.37 8.42
C GLY A 178 -14.63 3.57 9.83
N ASN A 179 -15.01 2.72 10.78
CA ASN A 179 -14.60 2.85 12.18
C ASN A 179 -13.18 2.30 12.40
N TRP A 180 -12.17 3.00 11.88
CA TRP A 180 -10.76 2.59 11.93
C TRP A 180 -10.22 2.43 13.36
N ALA A 181 -10.84 3.08 14.34
CA ALA A 181 -10.51 2.90 15.75
C ALA A 181 -10.87 1.53 16.30
N ASN A 182 -11.79 0.80 15.66
CA ASN A 182 -12.22 -0.56 16.03
C ASN A 182 -11.99 -1.58 14.91
N THR A 183 -11.23 -1.23 13.88
CA THR A 183 -10.86 -2.13 12.79
C THR A 183 -9.40 -2.50 12.94
N ALA A 184 -9.09 -3.78 13.12
CA ALA A 184 -7.71 -4.26 13.23
C ALA A 184 -6.94 -4.13 11.91
N MET A 185 -5.61 -4.07 12.01
CA MET A 185 -4.76 -4.44 10.88
C MET A 185 -4.86 -5.96 10.65
N ILE A 186 -4.63 -6.39 9.41
CA ILE A 186 -4.80 -7.79 9.01
C ILE A 186 -3.56 -8.33 8.29
N SER A 187 -3.43 -9.65 8.25
CA SER A 187 -2.29 -10.38 7.67
C SER A 187 -1.95 -9.99 6.24
N ASP A 188 -2.94 -9.57 5.45
CA ASP A 188 -2.73 -9.11 4.08
C ASP A 188 -1.86 -7.86 3.97
N MET A 189 -1.77 -7.09 5.06
CA MET A 189 -0.86 -5.95 5.19
C MET A 189 0.58 -6.39 5.48
N GLY A 190 0.82 -7.66 5.85
CA GLY A 190 2.14 -8.18 6.22
C GLY A 190 3.04 -8.57 5.04
N ILE A 191 4.34 -8.62 5.30
CA ILE A 191 5.36 -8.86 4.26
C ILE A 191 5.22 -10.23 3.58
N ALA A 192 4.77 -11.27 4.29
CA ALA A 192 4.57 -12.60 3.72
C ALA A 192 3.49 -12.59 2.61
N ASN A 193 2.39 -11.87 2.84
CA ASN A 193 1.32 -11.68 1.84
C ASN A 193 1.78 -10.79 0.69
N VAL A 194 2.40 -9.65 1.01
CA VAL A 194 2.93 -8.72 0.00
C VAL A 194 3.96 -9.39 -0.91
N ARG A 195 4.90 -10.18 -0.36
CA ARG A 195 5.90 -10.91 -1.15
C ARG A 195 5.24 -11.81 -2.19
N GLN A 196 4.27 -12.63 -1.79
CA GLN A 196 3.61 -13.54 -2.72
C GLN A 196 2.81 -12.80 -3.79
N SER A 197 2.18 -11.69 -3.41
CA SER A 197 1.43 -10.90 -4.38
C SER A 197 2.35 -10.30 -5.45
N VAL A 198 3.52 -9.82 -5.04
CA VAL A 198 4.51 -9.18 -5.91
C VAL A 198 5.32 -10.21 -6.71
N LEU A 199 5.82 -11.27 -6.08
CA LEU A 199 6.80 -12.18 -6.68
C LEU A 199 6.21 -13.52 -7.17
N GLY A 200 5.06 -13.94 -6.62
CA GLY A 200 4.46 -15.25 -6.90
C GLY A 200 3.77 -15.36 -8.28
N GLY A 201 3.74 -14.28 -9.07
CA GLY A 201 3.17 -14.30 -10.43
C GLY A 201 4.23 -14.46 -11.52
N SER A 202 3.92 -15.25 -12.55
CA SER A 202 4.81 -15.49 -13.69
C SER A 202 4.79 -14.36 -14.73
N ASN A 203 3.73 -13.54 -14.77
CA ASN A 203 3.54 -12.45 -15.73
C ASN A 203 2.80 -11.27 -15.08
N ILE A 204 2.77 -10.13 -15.79
CA ILE A 204 2.18 -8.89 -15.29
C ILE A 204 0.68 -8.99 -15.02
N LEU A 205 -0.09 -9.76 -15.81
CA LEU A 205 -1.52 -9.94 -15.56
C LEU A 205 -1.74 -10.66 -14.22
N THR A 206 -0.99 -11.73 -13.96
CA THR A 206 -1.06 -12.45 -12.69
C THR A 206 -0.65 -11.57 -11.52
N VAL A 207 0.44 -10.81 -11.63
CA VAL A 207 0.90 -9.93 -10.54
C VAL A 207 -0.04 -8.75 -10.31
N SER A 208 -0.57 -8.14 -11.38
CA SER A 208 -1.59 -7.10 -11.29
C SER A 208 -2.80 -7.61 -10.53
N ASN A 209 -3.34 -8.77 -10.92
CA ASN A 209 -4.46 -9.40 -10.22
C ASN A 209 -4.11 -9.75 -8.77
N ASN A 210 -2.90 -10.23 -8.51
CA ASN A 210 -2.48 -10.56 -7.15
C ASN A 210 -2.47 -9.33 -6.24
N ILE A 211 -1.80 -8.25 -6.67
CA ILE A 211 -1.71 -6.99 -5.93
C ILE A 211 -3.09 -6.34 -5.77
N GLU A 212 -3.90 -6.33 -6.84
CA GLU A 212 -5.26 -5.78 -6.82
C GLU A 212 -6.15 -6.53 -5.81
N ASN A 213 -6.08 -7.86 -5.73
CA ASN A 213 -6.84 -8.61 -4.74
C ASN A 213 -6.28 -8.45 -3.31
N SER A 214 -4.96 -8.51 -3.15
CA SER A 214 -4.28 -8.37 -1.86
C SER A 214 -2.88 -7.76 -2.07
N PRO A 215 -2.59 -6.58 -1.48
CA PRO A 215 -3.33 -5.94 -0.39
C PRO A 215 -4.44 -4.97 -0.82
N HIS A 216 -4.58 -4.61 -2.11
CA HIS A 216 -5.39 -3.45 -2.53
C HIS A 216 -6.88 -3.54 -2.16
N ASN A 217 -7.64 -4.48 -2.73
CA ASN A 217 -9.08 -4.61 -2.49
C ASN A 217 -9.37 -4.87 -1.00
N ILE A 218 -8.49 -5.64 -0.36
CA ILE A 218 -8.60 -5.93 1.07
C ILE A 218 -8.49 -4.65 1.90
N LEU A 219 -7.52 -3.78 1.63
CA LEU A 219 -7.41 -2.51 2.34
C LEU A 219 -8.61 -1.59 2.09
N HIS A 220 -9.09 -1.51 0.85
CA HIS A 220 -10.32 -0.79 0.51
C HIS A 220 -11.53 -1.30 1.32
N ASN A 221 -11.73 -2.63 1.38
CA ASN A 221 -12.79 -3.25 2.18
C ASN A 221 -12.61 -2.98 3.68
N THR A 222 -11.40 -3.15 4.21
CA THR A 222 -11.10 -2.96 5.63
C THR A 222 -11.35 -1.52 6.08
N LEU A 223 -11.00 -0.53 5.27
CA LEU A 223 -11.22 0.88 5.62
C LEU A 223 -12.69 1.29 5.57
N GLY A 224 -13.54 0.60 4.79
CA GLY A 224 -14.98 0.84 4.73
C GLY A 224 -15.35 2.25 4.25
N GLY A 225 -16.64 2.60 4.36
CA GLY A 225 -17.15 3.92 3.93
C GLY A 225 -16.83 4.19 2.45
N PRO A 226 -16.44 5.42 2.06
CA PRO A 226 -16.01 5.73 0.71
C PRO A 226 -14.83 4.90 0.23
N MET A 227 -13.90 4.48 1.11
CA MET A 227 -12.79 3.60 0.71
C MET A 227 -13.28 2.23 0.21
N ALA A 228 -14.45 1.76 0.63
CA ALA A 228 -15.04 0.52 0.10
C ALA A 228 -15.79 0.72 -1.23
N ASN A 229 -15.93 1.94 -1.74
CA ASN A 229 -16.59 2.22 -3.02
C ASN A 229 -15.57 2.25 -4.17
N ALA A 230 -15.82 1.48 -5.23
CA ALA A 230 -14.88 1.33 -6.34
C ALA A 230 -14.78 2.59 -7.20
N GLY A 231 -15.80 3.46 -7.21
CA GLY A 231 -15.81 4.70 -7.97
C GLY A 231 -15.23 5.90 -7.21
N ILE A 232 -15.66 6.10 -5.97
CA ILE A 232 -15.40 7.35 -5.22
C ILE A 232 -14.43 7.20 -4.05
N SER A 233 -13.73 6.07 -3.93
CA SER A 233 -12.69 5.89 -2.89
C SER A 233 -11.61 6.99 -2.84
N PRO A 234 -11.21 7.66 -3.95
CA PRO A 234 -10.30 8.81 -3.86
C PRO A 234 -10.85 10.01 -3.10
N MET A 235 -12.14 10.02 -2.74
CA MET A 235 -12.70 11.04 -1.85
C MET A 235 -11.93 11.13 -0.53
N ASP A 236 -11.47 10.00 0.03
CA ASP A 236 -10.66 10.02 1.24
C ASP A 236 -9.17 10.20 0.88
N PRO A 237 -8.45 11.20 1.42
CA PRO A 237 -7.04 11.40 1.12
C PRO A 237 -6.16 10.17 1.37
N ILE A 238 -6.54 9.26 2.28
CA ILE A 238 -5.77 8.03 2.53
C ILE A 238 -5.62 7.15 1.29
N PHE A 239 -6.56 7.27 0.33
CA PHE A 239 -6.49 6.61 -0.98
C PHE A 239 -5.13 6.82 -1.66
N PHE A 240 -4.65 8.06 -1.72
CA PHE A 240 -3.46 8.40 -2.48
C PHE A 240 -2.19 7.80 -1.86
N MET A 241 -2.16 7.64 -0.54
CA MET A 241 -1.03 7.04 0.18
C MET A 241 -1.07 5.52 0.11
N HIS A 242 -2.26 4.92 0.18
CA HIS A 242 -2.44 3.49 -0.12
C HIS A 242 -1.98 3.17 -1.54
N HIS A 243 -2.45 3.91 -2.54
CA HIS A 243 -2.09 3.71 -3.95
C HIS A 243 -0.64 4.03 -4.26
N ASN A 244 0.01 4.89 -3.48
CA ASN A 244 1.45 5.10 -3.59
C ASN A 244 2.25 3.89 -3.05
N THR A 245 1.72 3.15 -2.05
CA THR A 245 2.28 1.85 -1.67
C THR A 245 2.07 0.82 -2.77
N ILE A 246 0.89 0.78 -3.42
CA ILE A 246 0.66 -0.08 -4.60
C ILE A 246 1.64 0.23 -5.73
N ASP A 247 1.95 1.51 -5.96
CA ASP A 247 2.95 1.96 -6.92
C ASP A 247 4.39 1.54 -6.57
N LEU A 248 4.72 1.52 -5.27
CA LEU A 248 5.97 0.98 -4.77
C LEU A 248 6.05 -0.54 -4.99
N LEU A 249 4.97 -1.30 -4.74
CA LEU A 249 4.93 -2.74 -5.01
C LEU A 249 5.11 -3.05 -6.50
N HIS A 250 4.50 -2.24 -7.37
CA HIS A 250 4.70 -2.27 -8.81
C HIS A 250 6.18 -2.04 -9.19
N THR A 251 6.83 -1.08 -8.53
CA THR A 251 8.27 -0.80 -8.70
C THR A 251 9.16 -1.98 -8.28
N ILE A 252 8.85 -2.61 -7.14
CA ILE A 252 9.56 -3.81 -6.65
C ILE A 252 9.43 -4.97 -7.65
N TYR A 253 8.22 -5.26 -8.15
CA TYR A 253 8.00 -6.31 -9.14
C TYR A 253 8.91 -6.14 -10.36
N TYR A 254 8.90 -4.95 -10.97
CA TYR A 254 9.69 -4.69 -12.17
C TYR A 254 11.20 -4.73 -11.91
N HIS A 255 11.65 -4.32 -10.72
CA HIS A 255 13.05 -4.46 -10.31
C HIS A 255 13.48 -5.93 -10.19
N CYS A 256 12.58 -6.77 -9.66
CA CYS A 256 12.87 -8.17 -9.37
C CYS A 256 12.60 -9.14 -10.52
N LYS A 257 12.02 -8.67 -11.62
CA LYS A 257 11.85 -9.48 -12.82
C LYS A 257 13.01 -9.27 -13.78
N ASP A 258 13.51 -10.38 -14.32
CA ASP A 258 14.47 -10.41 -15.44
C ASP A 258 13.78 -10.00 -16.75
N LEU A 259 13.44 -8.72 -16.86
CA LEU A 259 12.82 -8.16 -18.06
C LEU A 259 13.90 -7.68 -19.03
N PRO A 260 13.70 -7.83 -20.34
CA PRO A 260 14.54 -7.16 -21.31
C PRO A 260 14.54 -5.65 -21.03
N THR A 261 15.71 -5.02 -21.07
CA THR A 261 15.93 -3.62 -20.65
C THR A 261 14.94 -2.64 -21.30
N GLN A 262 14.52 -2.89 -22.54
CA GLN A 262 13.54 -2.06 -23.25
C GLN A 262 12.14 -2.04 -22.61
N TYR A 263 11.70 -3.16 -22.00
CA TYR A 263 10.41 -3.22 -21.32
C TYR A 263 10.50 -2.64 -19.92
N TYR A 264 11.58 -2.92 -19.19
CA TYR A 264 11.84 -2.30 -17.89
C TYR A 264 11.82 -0.77 -17.99
N LYS A 265 12.39 -0.20 -19.06
CA LYS A 265 12.35 1.25 -19.33
C LYS A 265 10.93 1.81 -19.30
N LEU A 266 9.99 1.17 -19.98
CA LEU A 266 8.60 1.64 -20.09
C LEU A 266 7.86 1.65 -18.74
N THR A 267 8.36 0.90 -17.77
CA THR A 267 7.72 0.67 -16.48
C THR A 267 8.55 1.22 -15.31
N ASP A 268 9.69 1.87 -15.58
CA ASP A 268 10.52 2.48 -14.55
C ASP A 268 9.93 3.83 -14.13
N ALA A 269 9.50 3.94 -12.88
CA ALA A 269 8.95 5.16 -12.30
C ALA A 269 9.89 6.37 -12.45
N ARG A 270 11.22 6.13 -12.46
CA ARG A 270 12.22 7.18 -12.59
C ARG A 270 12.17 7.87 -13.95
N GLN A 271 11.67 7.22 -14.99
CA GLN A 271 11.42 7.87 -16.29
C GLN A 271 10.25 8.85 -16.26
N LEU A 272 9.38 8.73 -15.27
CA LEU A 272 8.30 9.68 -15.00
C LEU A 272 8.75 10.83 -14.08
N GLY A 273 10.04 10.86 -13.71
CA GLY A 273 10.66 11.95 -12.96
C GLY A 273 10.53 11.86 -11.44
N TYR A 274 10.20 10.69 -10.89
CA TYR A 274 10.16 10.45 -9.44
C TYR A 274 10.76 9.11 -9.04
N SER A 275 11.18 9.00 -7.78
CA SER A 275 11.68 7.77 -7.18
C SER A 275 11.07 7.55 -5.79
N PHE A 276 11.55 6.53 -5.10
CA PHE A 276 11.12 6.14 -3.77
C PHE A 276 12.32 6.12 -2.83
N ASP A 277 12.08 6.54 -1.60
CA ASP A 277 12.88 6.20 -0.44
C ASP A 277 12.24 4.98 0.22
N ILE A 278 12.87 3.81 0.06
CA ILE A 278 12.32 2.50 0.40
C ILE A 278 12.97 2.03 1.69
N VAL A 279 12.17 1.92 2.75
CA VAL A 279 12.65 1.56 4.10
C VAL A 279 12.14 0.18 4.54
N GLY A 280 12.74 -0.35 5.62
CA GLY A 280 12.23 -1.50 6.35
C GLY A 280 12.09 -2.78 5.51
N LEU A 281 11.01 -3.53 5.74
CA LEU A 281 10.74 -4.82 5.11
C LEU A 281 10.51 -4.70 3.58
N LEU A 282 9.98 -3.58 3.10
CA LEU A 282 9.85 -3.31 1.67
C LEU A 282 11.21 -3.06 1.01
N GLY A 283 12.14 -2.43 1.71
CA GLY A 283 13.52 -2.24 1.27
C GLY A 283 14.29 -3.57 1.16
N ASP A 284 14.09 -4.48 2.11
CA ASP A 284 14.63 -5.85 2.02
C ASP A 284 14.08 -6.59 0.80
N LEU A 285 12.77 -6.52 0.59
CA LEU A 285 12.12 -7.19 -0.54
C LEU A 285 12.64 -6.64 -1.88
N TYR A 286 12.79 -5.32 -1.99
CA TYR A 286 13.38 -4.67 -3.17
C TYR A 286 14.81 -5.17 -3.42
N THR A 287 15.65 -5.22 -2.40
CA THR A 287 17.08 -5.56 -2.55
C THR A 287 17.31 -7.05 -2.84
N THR A 288 16.49 -7.90 -2.23
CA THR A 288 16.69 -9.35 -2.24
C THR A 288 15.86 -10.05 -3.30
N CYS A 289 14.75 -9.47 -3.74
CA CYS A 289 13.81 -10.11 -4.66
C CYS A 289 13.34 -11.50 -4.19
N GLY A 290 13.21 -11.68 -2.87
CA GLY A 290 12.78 -12.96 -2.28
C GLY A 290 13.85 -14.06 -2.31
N SER A 291 15.12 -13.71 -2.54
CA SER A 291 16.23 -14.68 -2.52
C SER A 291 16.66 -15.05 -1.09
N SER A 292 17.02 -16.33 -0.88
CA SER A 292 17.31 -16.90 0.45
C SER A 292 18.63 -16.41 1.06
N ARG A 293 18.83 -16.68 2.35
CA ARG A 293 20.01 -16.33 3.17
C ARG A 293 21.37 -16.66 2.53
N SER A 294 21.50 -17.74 1.75
CA SER A 294 22.75 -18.10 1.05
C SER A 294 23.08 -17.12 -0.09
N SER A 295 22.08 -16.55 -0.74
CA SER A 295 22.27 -15.48 -1.73
C SER A 295 22.49 -14.09 -1.09
N ARG A 296 21.88 -13.85 0.09
CA ARG A 296 22.07 -12.62 0.90
C ARG A 296 23.51 -12.46 1.40
N ARG A 297 24.21 -13.55 1.75
CA ARG A 297 25.63 -13.50 2.17
C ARG A 297 26.60 -13.15 1.03
N SER A 298 26.31 -13.54 -0.20
CA SER A 298 27.15 -13.22 -1.37
C SER A 298 27.10 -11.73 -1.76
N ARG A 299 25.95 -11.06 -1.52
CA ARG A 299 25.78 -9.61 -1.74
C ARG A 299 26.18 -8.74 -0.54
N SER A 300 26.51 -9.32 0.61
CA SER A 300 26.74 -8.62 1.89
C SER A 300 28.03 -7.79 1.99
N SER A 301 28.82 -7.63 0.93
CA SER A 301 30.07 -6.84 1.00
C SER A 301 29.88 -5.32 0.91
N THR A 302 28.66 -4.83 0.65
CA THR A 302 28.36 -3.39 0.48
C THR A 302 27.20 -2.90 1.36
N ARG A 303 27.33 -3.01 2.69
CA ARG A 303 26.39 -2.38 3.65
C ARG A 303 26.62 -0.86 3.76
N GLY A 304 26.23 -0.12 2.72
CA GLY A 304 26.05 1.34 2.74
C GLY A 304 24.68 1.69 2.14
N ILE A 305 24.31 2.97 2.10
CA ILE A 305 23.15 3.47 1.33
C ILE A 305 23.33 3.00 -0.12
N GLU A 306 22.73 1.87 -0.48
CA GLU A 306 22.79 1.36 -1.84
C GLU A 306 21.80 2.19 -2.65
N ARG A 307 22.32 3.17 -3.39
CA ARG A 307 21.68 3.49 -4.68
C ARG A 307 21.78 2.21 -5.47
N VAL A 308 20.69 1.46 -5.56
CA VAL A 308 20.66 0.24 -6.33
C VAL A 308 20.92 0.62 -7.79
N ARG A 309 22.19 0.54 -8.20
CA ARG A 309 22.70 0.79 -9.56
C ARG A 309 22.38 -0.43 -10.43
N GLY A 310 21.11 -0.82 -10.45
CA GLY A 310 20.57 -1.77 -11.41
C GLY A 310 19.98 -0.97 -12.57
N VAL A 311 20.70 -0.90 -13.69
CA VAL A 311 20.37 -0.16 -14.92
C VAL A 311 20.68 1.35 -14.84
N SER A 312 21.93 1.73 -15.12
CA SER A 312 22.28 3.11 -15.46
C SER A 312 21.62 3.47 -16.79
N HIS A 313 20.58 4.28 -16.73
CA HIS A 313 20.00 4.90 -17.91
C HIS A 313 20.77 6.19 -18.19
N ALA A 314 21.14 6.44 -19.44
CA ALA A 314 21.77 7.71 -19.83
C ALA A 314 20.87 8.94 -19.56
N ASN A 315 19.58 8.74 -19.25
CA ASN A 315 18.55 9.78 -19.16
C ASN A 315 17.73 9.77 -17.85
N VAL A 316 18.15 9.06 -16.79
CA VAL A 316 17.45 9.09 -15.49
C VAL A 316 18.27 9.93 -14.50
N ALA A 317 17.64 10.97 -13.95
CA ALA A 317 18.29 11.95 -13.06
C ALA A 317 18.09 11.66 -11.55
N ILE A 318 17.25 10.69 -11.19
CA ILE A 318 16.84 10.40 -9.82
C ILE A 318 16.84 8.89 -9.59
N ASP A 319 17.51 8.42 -8.54
CA ASP A 319 17.55 7.01 -8.15
C ASP A 319 16.58 6.72 -7.00
N HIS A 320 16.15 5.45 -6.91
CA HIS A 320 15.58 4.96 -5.66
C HIS A 320 16.66 4.96 -4.57
N VAL A 321 16.24 5.30 -3.35
CA VAL A 321 17.05 5.19 -2.14
C VAL A 321 16.52 3.98 -1.38
N VAL A 322 17.41 3.09 -0.94
CA VAL A 322 17.05 1.99 -0.06
C VAL A 322 17.78 2.18 1.25
N GLU A 323 17.03 2.32 2.33
CA GLU A 323 17.60 2.51 3.65
C GLU A 323 17.89 1.17 4.35
N PRO A 324 18.92 1.11 5.21
CA PRO A 324 19.20 -0.07 5.99
C PRO A 324 18.06 -0.36 6.99
N ILE A 325 17.84 -1.64 7.27
CA ILE A 325 16.85 -2.07 8.26
C ILE A 325 17.36 -1.77 9.66
N VAL A 326 16.74 -0.80 10.32
CA VAL A 326 17.12 -0.37 11.68
C VAL A 326 16.21 -0.95 12.77
N LEU A 327 14.90 -1.07 12.49
CA LEU A 327 13.88 -1.48 13.45
C LEU A 327 14.03 -2.93 13.91
N ALA A 328 13.84 -3.17 15.20
CA ALA A 328 14.02 -4.49 15.81
C ALA A 328 12.93 -5.48 15.36
N GLU A 329 11.71 -4.98 15.22
CA GLU A 329 10.54 -5.72 14.77
C GLU A 329 10.73 -6.23 13.34
N ALA A 330 11.27 -5.40 12.45
CA ALA A 330 11.61 -5.79 11.08
C ALA A 330 12.70 -6.88 11.04
N LYS A 331 13.74 -6.75 11.90
CA LYS A 331 14.79 -7.77 12.03
C LYS A 331 14.22 -9.10 12.55
N ASN A 332 13.28 -9.05 13.49
CA ASN A 332 12.63 -10.24 14.04
C ASN A 332 11.80 -10.97 12.96
N VAL A 333 11.02 -10.22 12.17
CA VAL A 333 10.28 -10.78 11.02
C VAL A 333 11.23 -11.48 10.04
N LEU A 334 12.36 -10.85 9.67
CA LEU A 334 13.32 -11.48 8.76
C LEU A 334 14.01 -12.71 9.37
N ALA A 335 14.29 -12.70 10.67
CA ALA A 335 14.87 -13.85 11.36
C ALA A 335 13.87 -15.02 11.43
N PHE A 336 12.60 -14.74 11.65
CA PHE A 336 11.52 -15.71 11.56
C PHE A 336 11.42 -16.31 10.14
N GLU A 337 11.44 -15.47 9.10
CA GLU A 337 11.45 -15.95 7.71
C GLU A 337 12.64 -16.84 7.40
N ASP A 338 13.84 -16.44 7.82
CA ASP A 338 15.06 -17.24 7.66
C ASP A 338 14.93 -18.60 8.34
N ALA A 339 14.32 -18.68 9.54
CA ALA A 339 14.12 -19.93 10.26
C ALA A 339 13.14 -20.86 9.53
N VAL A 340 12.02 -20.32 9.03
CA VAL A 340 11.04 -21.09 8.25
C VAL A 340 11.65 -21.59 6.95
N LEU A 341 12.38 -20.73 6.22
CA LEU A 341 13.07 -21.12 4.98
C LEU A 341 14.12 -22.21 5.22
N ALA A 342 14.91 -22.10 6.29
CA ALA A 342 15.91 -23.12 6.64
C ALA A 342 15.26 -24.46 6.99
N GLN A 343 14.16 -24.43 7.74
CA GLN A 343 13.42 -25.65 8.06
C GLN A 343 12.78 -26.28 6.81
N ALA A 344 12.23 -25.44 5.92
CA ALA A 344 11.70 -25.89 4.64
C ALA A 344 12.77 -26.56 3.77
N GLU A 345 13.97 -25.98 3.71
CA GLU A 345 15.12 -26.55 2.98
C GLU A 345 15.52 -27.93 3.54
N ASN A 346 15.58 -28.08 4.87
CA ASN A 346 15.84 -29.37 5.51
C ASN A 346 14.78 -30.43 5.18
N GLN A 347 13.54 -30.01 4.90
CA GLN A 347 12.43 -30.88 4.50
C GLN A 347 12.34 -31.08 2.98
N GLY A 348 13.28 -30.53 2.20
CA GLY A 348 13.29 -30.64 0.74
C GLY A 348 12.21 -29.83 0.02
N LEU A 349 11.64 -28.81 0.67
CA LEU A 349 10.69 -27.89 0.06
C LEU A 349 11.40 -26.89 -0.86
N THR A 350 10.72 -26.52 -1.94
CA THR A 350 11.15 -25.40 -2.78
C THR A 350 10.98 -24.06 -2.04
N THR A 351 11.68 -23.01 -2.52
CA THR A 351 11.54 -21.66 -1.95
C THR A 351 10.11 -21.12 -2.05
N ASP A 352 9.40 -21.40 -3.14
CA ASP A 352 8.01 -20.98 -3.33
C ASP A 352 7.07 -21.69 -2.35
N GLU A 353 7.27 -23.00 -2.15
CA GLU A 353 6.55 -23.75 -1.11
C GLU A 353 6.84 -23.19 0.28
N ALA A 354 8.09 -22.90 0.60
CA ALA A 354 8.49 -22.35 1.89
C ALA A 354 7.83 -20.98 2.17
N TYR A 355 7.71 -20.11 1.16
CA TYR A 355 6.99 -18.85 1.30
C TYR A 355 5.48 -19.03 1.43
N LEU A 356 4.88 -20.02 0.78
CA LEU A 356 3.49 -20.39 1.03
C LEU A 356 3.30 -20.85 2.48
N GLU A 357 4.22 -21.65 3.03
CA GLU A 357 4.16 -22.08 4.43
C GLU A 357 4.29 -20.89 5.40
N LEU A 358 5.18 -19.93 5.09
CA LEU A 358 5.30 -18.69 5.85
C LEU A 358 3.98 -17.90 5.90
N GLN A 359 3.23 -17.85 4.78
CA GLN A 359 1.91 -17.22 4.75
C GLN A 359 0.91 -17.95 5.64
N LYS A 360 0.86 -19.28 5.57
CA LYS A 360 -0.03 -20.08 6.42
C LYS A 360 0.26 -19.85 7.90
N MET A 361 1.54 -19.83 8.29
CA MET A 361 1.97 -19.56 9.66
C MET A 361 1.56 -18.14 10.12
N ASN A 362 1.71 -17.13 9.26
CA ASN A 362 1.24 -15.77 9.57
C ASN A 362 -0.28 -15.65 9.67
N LEU A 363 -1.04 -16.38 8.85
CA LEU A 363 -2.51 -16.43 8.95
C LEU A 363 -2.96 -17.06 10.27
N LEU A 364 -2.29 -18.13 10.70
CA LEU A 364 -2.56 -18.75 11.99
C LEU A 364 -2.16 -17.85 13.15
N LEU A 365 -1.05 -17.12 13.05
CA LEU A 365 -0.66 -16.11 14.03
C LEU A 365 -1.74 -15.00 14.13
N GLN A 366 -2.22 -14.51 12.98
CA GLN A 366 -3.27 -13.49 12.94
C GLN A 366 -4.56 -14.00 13.61
N GLU A 367 -5.05 -15.16 13.16
CA GLU A 367 -6.32 -15.72 13.60
C GLU A 367 -6.37 -16.08 15.09
N ASN A 368 -5.25 -16.54 15.65
CA ASN A 368 -5.23 -17.07 17.01
C ASN A 368 -4.63 -16.10 18.05
N CYS A 369 -3.81 -15.13 17.64
CA CYS A 369 -3.00 -14.35 18.57
C CYS A 369 -3.06 -12.83 18.35
N MET A 370 -3.52 -12.36 17.19
CA MET A 370 -3.56 -10.93 16.87
C MET A 370 -4.98 -10.36 16.97
N PRO A 371 -5.12 -9.03 17.15
CA PRO A 371 -6.42 -8.37 17.08
C PRO A 371 -7.07 -8.57 15.70
N GLY A 372 -8.37 -8.86 15.69
CA GLY A 372 -9.16 -9.05 14.46
C GLY A 372 -8.97 -10.42 13.80
N SER A 373 -10.01 -10.89 13.11
CA SER A 373 -9.99 -12.15 12.37
C SER A 373 -9.64 -11.95 10.89
N VAL A 374 -9.19 -13.02 10.24
CA VAL A 374 -9.07 -13.04 8.78
C VAL A 374 -10.47 -13.25 8.20
N ALA A 375 -11.09 -12.18 7.72
CA ALA A 375 -12.45 -12.19 7.16
C ALA A 375 -12.46 -12.18 5.63
N ASP A 376 -13.54 -12.72 5.06
CA ASP A 376 -13.84 -12.55 3.64
C ASP A 376 -14.36 -11.12 3.37
N PHE A 377 -14.44 -10.74 2.09
CA PHE A 377 -15.13 -9.53 1.65
C PHE A 377 -16.62 -9.58 2.03
N THR A 378 -17.19 -8.45 2.41
CA THR A 378 -18.64 -8.39 2.64
C THR A 378 -19.40 -8.60 1.32
N PRO A 379 -20.65 -9.10 1.36
CA PRO A 379 -21.46 -9.25 0.14
C PRO A 379 -21.59 -7.95 -0.65
N GLU A 380 -21.72 -6.81 0.03
CA GLU A 380 -21.82 -5.48 -0.58
C GLU A 380 -20.52 -5.10 -1.29
N PHE A 381 -19.37 -5.36 -0.65
CA PHE A 381 -18.07 -5.11 -1.26
C PHE A 381 -17.85 -6.00 -2.49
N LYS A 382 -18.21 -7.29 -2.41
CA LYS A 382 -18.13 -8.19 -3.57
C LYS A 382 -18.98 -7.71 -4.74
N ALA A 383 -20.18 -7.20 -4.47
CA ALA A 383 -21.06 -6.66 -5.50
C ALA A 383 -20.46 -5.39 -6.15
N GLU A 384 -20.00 -4.44 -5.31
CA GLU A 384 -19.40 -3.18 -5.74
C GLU A 384 -18.12 -3.38 -6.58
N TRP A 385 -17.28 -4.34 -6.20
CA TRP A 385 -15.99 -4.61 -6.84
C TRP A 385 -16.02 -5.78 -7.83
N HIS A 386 -17.21 -6.31 -8.12
CA HIS A 386 -17.43 -7.44 -9.03
C HIS A 386 -16.57 -8.69 -8.69
N ILE A 387 -16.40 -8.96 -7.40
CA ILE A 387 -15.61 -10.10 -6.90
C ILE A 387 -16.52 -11.34 -6.79
N THR A 388 -16.14 -12.41 -7.48
CA THR A 388 -16.90 -13.67 -7.50
C THR A 388 -16.40 -14.71 -6.48
N GLY A 389 -15.18 -14.54 -5.97
CA GLY A 389 -14.54 -15.47 -5.03
C GLY A 389 -14.48 -14.95 -3.60
N SER A 390 -13.70 -15.66 -2.77
CA SER A 390 -13.28 -15.17 -1.45
C SER A 390 -11.95 -14.43 -1.53
N SER A 391 -11.67 -13.61 -0.51
CA SER A 391 -10.31 -13.09 -0.31
C SER A 391 -9.32 -14.25 -0.20
N LYS A 392 -8.12 -14.10 -0.78
CA LYS A 392 -7.13 -15.18 -0.86
C LYS A 392 -6.70 -15.67 0.52
N SER A 393 -6.50 -14.74 1.45
CA SER A 393 -6.13 -15.04 2.84
C SER A 393 -7.24 -15.78 3.59
N PHE A 394 -8.50 -15.39 3.38
CA PHE A 394 -9.63 -16.11 3.96
C PHE A 394 -9.71 -17.54 3.40
N ALA A 395 -9.64 -17.69 2.08
CA ALA A 395 -9.69 -19.00 1.43
C ALA A 395 -8.55 -19.92 1.92
N LEU A 396 -7.31 -19.41 1.98
CA LEU A 396 -6.17 -20.16 2.48
C LEU A 396 -6.34 -20.55 3.96
N LEU A 397 -6.90 -19.67 4.79
CA LEU A 397 -7.22 -20.01 6.17
C LEU A 397 -8.27 -21.12 6.28
N GLN A 398 -9.31 -21.13 5.43
CA GLN A 398 -10.29 -22.21 5.40
C GLN A 398 -9.65 -23.54 4.97
N ASP A 399 -8.72 -23.53 4.01
CA ASP A 399 -8.00 -24.72 3.59
C ASP A 399 -7.11 -25.30 4.70
N ILE A 400 -6.49 -24.44 5.51
CA ILE A 400 -5.73 -24.86 6.71
C ILE A 400 -6.68 -25.48 7.73
N LYS A 401 -7.79 -24.80 8.06
CA LYS A 401 -8.76 -25.25 9.09
C LYS A 401 -9.46 -26.56 8.69
N SER A 402 -9.67 -26.78 7.40
CA SER A 402 -10.28 -28.01 6.86
C SER A 402 -9.29 -29.16 6.67
N TRP A 403 -8.00 -28.95 6.98
CA TRP A 403 -6.90 -29.89 6.72
C TRP A 403 -6.66 -30.21 5.24
N THR A 404 -7.23 -29.41 4.32
CA THR A 404 -6.99 -29.55 2.88
C THR A 404 -5.60 -29.04 2.49
N ASN A 405 -5.11 -28.00 3.19
CA ASN A 405 -3.78 -27.42 2.97
C ASN A 405 -3.09 -27.05 4.29
N PRO A 406 -2.76 -28.02 5.15
CA PRO A 406 -2.17 -27.75 6.46
C PRO A 406 -0.74 -27.17 6.34
N VAL A 407 -0.21 -26.67 7.46
CA VAL A 407 1.21 -26.27 7.55
C VAL A 407 2.09 -27.51 7.47
N ARG A 408 3.05 -27.50 6.54
CA ARG A 408 3.99 -28.60 6.27
C ARG A 408 5.31 -28.47 7.03
N ILE A 409 5.61 -27.28 7.55
CA ILE A 409 6.83 -27.03 8.32
C ILE A 409 6.78 -27.84 9.62
N GLU A 410 7.75 -28.72 9.80
CA GLU A 410 7.91 -29.46 11.05
C GLU A 410 8.21 -28.48 12.19
N HIS A 411 7.62 -28.71 13.37
CA HIS A 411 7.80 -27.86 14.55
C HIS A 411 7.43 -26.37 14.32
N TRP A 412 6.54 -26.07 13.37
CA TRP A 412 6.17 -24.70 13.03
C TRP A 412 5.63 -23.88 14.22
N GLN A 413 4.96 -24.52 15.18
CA GLN A 413 4.47 -23.87 16.40
C GLN A 413 5.62 -23.44 17.32
N ASP A 414 6.65 -24.28 17.45
CA ASP A 414 7.86 -23.98 18.24
C ASP A 414 8.63 -22.83 17.58
N ILE A 415 8.72 -22.83 16.25
CA ILE A 415 9.32 -21.72 15.49
C ILE A 415 8.52 -20.43 15.74
N LEU A 416 7.19 -20.43 15.61
CA LEU A 416 6.39 -19.23 15.89
C LEU A 416 6.60 -18.73 17.33
N ALA A 417 6.55 -19.63 18.31
CA ALA A 417 6.71 -19.29 19.73
C ALA A 417 8.09 -18.71 20.07
N GLN A 418 9.12 -18.98 19.25
CA GLN A 418 10.45 -18.38 19.41
C GLN A 418 10.48 -16.90 19.02
N TYR A 419 9.67 -16.48 18.04
CA TYR A 419 9.71 -15.13 17.47
C TYR A 419 8.53 -14.25 17.89
N TYR A 420 7.41 -14.85 18.28
CA TYR A 420 6.19 -14.14 18.68
C TYR A 420 5.70 -14.69 20.02
N HIS A 421 5.39 -13.78 20.96
CA HIS A 421 4.98 -14.09 22.33
C HIS A 421 3.64 -13.45 22.70
#